data_AF-A0A2T4IL11-F1
#
_entry.id   AF-A0A2T4IL11-F1
#
_cell.length_a   1.000
_cell.length_b   1.000
_cell.length_c   1.000
_cell.angle_alpha   90.00
_cell.angle_beta   90.00
_cell.angle_gamma   90.00
#
_symmetry.space_group_name_H-M   'P 1'
#
loop_
_entity.id
_entity.type
_entity.pdbx_description
1 polymer ?
#
loop_
_entity_poly.entity_id
_entity_poly.type
_entity_poly.pdbx_seq_one_letter_code
_entity_poly.pdbx_strand_id
1 'polypeptide(L)'
;MGGKYIYIGYILGDSNPVTSINFVAYDGAQSNPPSGWQWTGQDLKQGAGGKYIYMIWKNGESSKKPITALQLLVTNQSTQPAIAEYEAINQDLNQGAGGPYIWPYYSTTISMQQKEEAILAKA
;
A
#
# COMPACT_ATOMS: atom_id res chain seq x y z
N MET A 1 3.99 9.12 21.14
CA MET A 1 4.92 8.62 20.11
C MET A 1 4.08 8.32 18.88
N GLY A 2 4.13 9.19 17.85
CA GLY A 2 3.22 9.14 16.70
C GLY A 2 3.97 8.72 15.44
N GLY A 3 3.64 7.55 14.88
CA GLY A 3 4.17 7.06 13.62
C GLY A 3 3.84 8.02 12.47
N LYS A 4 4.87 8.47 11.78
CA LYS A 4 4.86 9.59 10.82
C LYS A 4 4.61 9.05 9.41
N TYR A 5 3.34 9.03 9.00
CA TYR A 5 2.80 8.86 7.64
C TYR A 5 3.26 7.61 6.84
N ILE A 6 2.31 6.85 6.29
CA ILE A 6 2.58 5.84 5.27
C ILE A 6 2.59 6.56 3.91
N TYR A 7 3.76 6.68 3.28
CA TYR A 7 3.89 7.19 1.92
C TYR A 7 3.97 6.01 0.94
N ILE A 8 3.06 5.99 -0.02
CA ILE A 8 3.09 5.05 -1.14
C ILE A 8 3.23 5.88 -2.42
N GLY A 9 4.40 5.84 -3.05
CA GLY A 9 4.65 6.44 -4.36
C GLY A 9 4.38 5.44 -5.48
N TYR A 10 3.95 5.93 -6.64
CA TYR A 10 3.81 5.13 -7.85
C TYR A 10 4.22 5.94 -9.09
N ILE A 11 4.59 5.24 -10.16
CA ILE A 11 4.91 5.83 -11.47
C ILE A 11 3.88 5.31 -12.48
N LEU A 12 3.36 6.19 -13.33
CA LEU A 12 2.41 5.86 -14.40
C LEU A 12 3.12 5.74 -15.75
N GLY A 13 2.54 4.95 -16.66
CA GLY A 13 2.96 4.92 -18.07
C GLY A 13 4.18 4.05 -18.38
N ASP A 14 4.59 3.18 -17.47
CA ASP A 14 5.65 2.20 -17.74
C ASP A 14 5.12 1.06 -18.65
N SER A 15 5.94 0.66 -19.61
CA SER A 15 5.78 -0.56 -20.41
C SER A 15 5.70 -1.85 -19.56
N ASN A 16 6.16 -1.80 -18.31
CA ASN A 16 6.10 -2.90 -17.35
C ASN A 16 5.27 -2.53 -16.11
N PRO A 17 3.92 -2.47 -16.21
CA PRO A 17 3.06 -1.99 -15.14
C PRO A 17 3.08 -2.93 -13.92
N VAL A 18 2.80 -2.37 -12.74
CA VAL A 18 2.53 -3.18 -11.54
C VAL A 18 1.22 -3.93 -11.73
N THR A 19 1.25 -5.25 -11.62
CA THR A 19 0.10 -6.16 -11.84
C THR A 19 -0.32 -6.90 -10.58
N SER A 20 0.56 -6.95 -9.58
CA SER A 20 0.26 -7.45 -8.25
C SER A 20 0.88 -6.55 -7.20
N ILE A 21 0.15 -6.30 -6.13
CA ILE A 21 0.64 -5.62 -4.93
C ILE A 21 0.17 -6.40 -3.71
N ASN A 22 1.00 -6.45 -2.67
CA ASN A 22 0.63 -6.99 -1.38
C ASN A 22 1.42 -6.28 -0.27
N PHE A 23 0.98 -6.46 0.97
CA PHE A 23 1.71 -6.06 2.16
C PHE A 23 1.95 -7.28 3.03
N VAL A 24 3.16 -7.38 3.58
CA VAL A 24 3.58 -8.52 4.41
C VAL A 24 4.09 -8.02 5.74
N ALA A 25 3.65 -8.68 6.82
CA ALA A 25 4.02 -8.36 8.18
C ALA A 25 4.97 -9.40 8.76
N TYR A 26 6.00 -8.94 9.48
CA TYR A 26 6.98 -9.79 10.15
C TYR A 26 7.20 -9.35 11.60
N ASP A 27 7.64 -10.29 12.44
CA ASP A 27 8.08 -10.02 13.82
C ASP A 27 9.43 -9.32 13.92
N GLY A 28 10.20 -9.30 12.82
CA GLY A 28 11.51 -8.69 12.76
C GLY A 28 11.79 -8.12 11.37
N ALA A 29 12.74 -7.18 11.32
CA ALA A 29 13.18 -6.57 10.08
C ALA A 29 13.66 -7.64 9.09
N GLN A 30 13.30 -7.47 7.82
CA GLN A 30 13.66 -8.36 6.73
C GLN A 30 14.68 -7.69 5.81
N SER A 31 15.52 -8.50 5.17
CA SER A 31 16.55 -8.05 4.22
C SER A 31 16.22 -8.35 2.77
N ASN A 32 15.26 -9.26 2.50
CA ASN A 32 14.86 -9.66 1.17
C ASN A 32 13.34 -9.82 1.08
N PRO A 33 12.73 -9.56 -0.10
CA PRO A 33 11.32 -9.84 -0.31
C PRO A 33 11.10 -11.36 -0.47
N PRO A 34 9.84 -11.83 -0.37
CA PRO A 34 9.48 -13.19 -0.78
C PRO A 34 9.94 -13.49 -2.22
N SER A 35 10.25 -14.75 -2.51
CA SER A 35 10.71 -15.16 -3.84
C SER A 35 9.74 -14.73 -4.95
N GLY A 36 10.28 -14.12 -6.00
CA GLY A 36 9.52 -13.62 -7.14
C GLY A 36 8.77 -12.31 -6.89
N TRP A 37 8.98 -11.65 -5.76
CA TRP A 37 8.43 -10.32 -5.46
C TRP A 37 9.54 -9.26 -5.39
N GLN A 38 9.17 -8.03 -5.71
CA GLN A 38 10.03 -6.85 -5.62
C GLN A 38 9.61 -5.98 -4.43
N TRP A 39 10.56 -5.23 -3.86
CA TRP A 39 10.32 -4.28 -2.78
C TRP A 39 11.39 -3.19 -2.75
N THR A 40 11.23 -2.15 -1.93
CA THR A 40 12.30 -1.17 -1.63
C THR A 40 13.06 -1.49 -0.34
N GLY A 41 12.63 -2.51 0.42
CA GLY A 41 13.14 -2.79 1.77
C GLY A 41 12.71 -1.75 2.82
N GLN A 42 11.87 -0.78 2.47
CA GLN A 42 11.36 0.21 3.40
C GLN A 42 10.28 -0.40 4.29
N ASP A 43 10.52 -0.37 5.60
CA ASP A 43 9.47 -0.63 6.59
C ASP A 43 8.54 0.59 6.66
N LEU A 44 7.25 0.36 6.40
CA LEU A 44 6.20 1.38 6.41
C LEU A 44 5.83 1.83 7.83
N LYS A 45 6.29 1.12 8.86
CA LYS A 45 6.02 1.40 10.27
C LYS A 45 7.26 1.70 11.10
N GLN A 46 8.36 2.09 10.45
CA GLN A 46 9.60 2.41 11.15
C GLN A 46 9.37 3.44 12.28
N GLY A 47 9.60 3.02 13.53
CA GLY A 47 9.47 3.85 14.74
C GLY A 47 8.07 3.91 15.38
N ALA A 48 7.07 3.18 14.87
CA ALA A 48 5.72 3.16 15.44
C ALA A 48 5.47 2.03 16.48
N GLY A 49 6.36 1.03 16.56
CA GLY A 49 6.12 -0.21 17.31
C GLY A 49 5.18 -1.17 16.56
N GLY A 50 5.13 -2.45 16.96
CA GLY A 50 4.33 -3.48 16.29
C GLY A 50 5.11 -4.30 15.26
N LYS A 51 4.42 -4.81 14.23
CA LYS A 51 5.04 -5.61 13.15
C LYS A 51 5.84 -4.72 12.19
N TYR A 52 6.87 -5.29 11.59
CA TYR A 52 7.57 -4.71 10.43
C TYR A 52 6.73 -4.99 9.19
N ILE A 53 6.37 -3.94 8.44
CA ILE A 53 5.44 -4.08 7.32
C ILE A 53 6.07 -3.56 6.05
N TYR A 54 6.11 -4.41 5.04
CA TYR A 54 6.72 -4.12 3.75
C TYR A 54 5.68 -4.21 2.64
N MET A 55 5.71 -3.23 1.74
CA MET A 55 5.02 -3.30 0.46
C MET A 55 5.84 -4.13 -0.52
N ILE A 56 5.18 -5.07 -1.18
CA ILE A 56 5.79 -5.92 -2.21
C ILE A 56 4.93 -5.88 -3.47
N TRP A 57 5.57 -5.99 -4.63
CA TRP A 57 4.85 -5.99 -5.91
C TRP A 57 5.48 -6.91 -6.96
N LYS A 58 4.72 -7.13 -8.05
CA LYS A 58 5.18 -7.75 -9.29
C LYS A 58 4.74 -6.89 -10.47
N ASN A 59 5.51 -6.95 -11.54
CA ASN A 59 5.22 -6.25 -12.79
C ASN A 59 4.97 -7.24 -13.94
N GLY A 60 4.15 -6.83 -14.90
CA GLY A 60 4.08 -7.47 -16.22
C GLY A 60 3.55 -8.90 -16.26
N GLU A 61 2.78 -9.34 -15.25
CA GLU A 61 2.14 -10.66 -15.28
C GLU A 61 1.06 -10.70 -16.37
N SER A 62 1.24 -11.55 -17.38
CA SER A 62 0.41 -11.59 -18.60
C SER A 62 -1.08 -11.88 -18.37
N SER A 63 -1.44 -12.48 -17.24
CA SER A 63 -2.82 -12.81 -16.87
C SER A 63 -3.51 -11.74 -16.01
N LYS A 64 -2.83 -10.64 -15.68
CA LYS A 64 -3.32 -9.62 -14.75
C LYS A 64 -3.39 -8.25 -15.40
N LYS A 65 -4.40 -7.48 -15.00
CA LYS A 65 -4.53 -6.08 -15.41
C LYS A 65 -3.56 -5.20 -14.60
N PRO A 66 -3.09 -4.08 -15.17
CA PRO A 66 -2.38 -3.06 -14.42
C PRO A 66 -3.19 -2.60 -13.21
N ILE A 67 -2.52 -2.41 -12.08
CA ILE A 67 -3.07 -1.68 -10.95
C ILE A 67 -3.07 -0.20 -11.31
N THR A 68 -4.26 0.40 -11.28
CA THR A 68 -4.53 1.75 -11.72
C THR A 68 -4.96 2.69 -10.60
N ALA A 69 -5.15 2.19 -9.37
CA ALA A 69 -5.34 3.02 -8.17
C ALA A 69 -4.91 2.29 -6.90
N LEU A 70 -4.49 3.05 -5.88
CA LEU A 70 -4.26 2.58 -4.52
C LEU A 70 -4.99 3.49 -3.52
N GLN A 71 -5.56 2.90 -2.47
CA GLN A 71 -6.23 3.63 -1.40
C GLN A 71 -5.94 3.00 -0.04
N LEU A 72 -5.78 3.85 0.98
CA LEU A 72 -5.70 3.43 2.38
C LEU A 72 -6.95 3.91 3.12
N LEU A 73 -7.56 3.03 3.90
CA LEU A 73 -8.68 3.36 4.79
C LEU A 73 -8.26 3.20 6.25
N VAL A 74 -8.40 4.27 7.02
CA VAL A 74 -8.24 4.24 8.48
C VAL A 74 -9.62 4.04 9.12
N THR A 75 -9.78 3.00 9.94
CA THR A 75 -11.07 2.65 10.55
C THR A 75 -10.90 1.91 11.87
N ASN A 76 -11.92 1.93 12.73
CA ASN A 76 -11.95 1.12 13.94
C ASN A 76 -12.49 -0.31 13.68
N GLN A 77 -12.82 -0.65 12.44
CA GLN A 77 -13.29 -1.97 12.06
C GLN A 77 -12.12 -2.93 11.84
N SER A 78 -12.18 -4.06 12.56
CA SER A 78 -11.20 -5.16 12.47
C SER A 78 -11.29 -5.99 11.19
N THR A 79 -12.25 -5.66 10.33
CA THR A 79 -12.40 -6.21 9.00
C THR A 79 -12.46 -5.07 7.99
N GLN A 80 -11.87 -5.32 6.82
CA GLN A 80 -11.86 -4.42 5.67
C GLN A 80 -13.28 -4.17 5.13
N PRO A 81 -13.80 -2.93 5.21
CA PRO A 81 -15.09 -2.58 4.59
C PRO A 81 -15.00 -2.71 3.08
N ALA A 82 -16.11 -3.08 2.44
CA ALA A 82 -16.19 -3.08 0.98
C ALA A 82 -16.15 -1.63 0.45
N ILE A 83 -15.28 -1.39 -0.53
CA ILE A 83 -15.22 -0.13 -1.27
C ILE A 83 -15.52 -0.48 -2.74
N ALA A 84 -16.51 0.19 -3.32
CA ALA A 84 -16.87 -0.04 -4.71
C ALA A 84 -15.66 0.13 -5.63
N GLU A 85 -15.50 -0.78 -6.60
CA GLU A 85 -14.43 -0.76 -7.61
C GLU A 85 -12.99 -0.92 -7.07
N TYR A 86 -12.85 -1.24 -5.78
CA TYR A 86 -11.58 -1.55 -5.13
C TYR A 86 -11.56 -2.98 -4.60
N GLU A 87 -10.41 -3.63 -4.77
CA GLU A 87 -10.07 -4.91 -4.14
C GLU A 87 -9.24 -4.64 -2.89
N ALA A 88 -9.61 -5.32 -1.81
CA ALA A 88 -9.02 -5.11 -0.50
C ALA A 88 -7.82 -6.05 -0.28
N ILE A 89 -6.73 -5.54 0.26
CA ILE A 89 -5.53 -6.31 0.56
C ILE A 89 -5.58 -6.68 2.04
N ASN A 90 -5.62 -7.98 2.32
CA ASN A 90 -5.87 -8.52 3.66
C ASN A 90 -4.62 -8.45 4.57
N GLN A 91 -4.15 -7.24 4.84
CA GLN A 91 -3.07 -6.96 5.78
C GLN A 91 -3.33 -5.61 6.45
N ASP A 92 -3.58 -5.63 7.76
CA ASP A 92 -3.64 -4.40 8.56
C ASP A 92 -2.26 -3.77 8.59
N LEU A 93 -2.13 -2.57 8.04
CA LEU A 93 -0.87 -1.84 8.06
C LEU A 93 -0.55 -1.33 9.45
N ASN A 94 -1.45 -1.37 10.44
CA ASN A 94 -1.20 -0.97 11.81
C ASN A 94 -1.05 -2.15 12.80
N GLN A 95 -0.82 -3.35 12.27
CA GLN A 95 -0.82 -4.57 13.05
C GLN A 95 0.20 -4.53 14.20
N GLY A 96 -0.30 -4.69 15.43
CA GLY A 96 0.52 -4.77 16.65
C GLY A 96 1.00 -3.42 17.18
N ALA A 97 0.73 -2.29 16.51
CA ALA A 97 1.05 -0.95 17.00
C ALA A 97 -0.04 -0.38 17.93
N GLY A 98 -1.26 -0.92 17.85
CA GLY A 98 -2.44 -0.39 18.53
C GLY A 98 -3.03 0.84 17.83
N GLY A 99 -4.27 1.20 18.18
CA GLY A 99 -5.04 2.25 17.49
C GLY A 99 -5.90 1.71 16.34
N PRO A 100 -6.41 2.58 15.46
CA PRO A 100 -7.27 2.19 14.34
C PRO A 100 -6.55 1.24 13.35
N TYR A 101 -7.32 0.40 12.69
CA TYR A 101 -6.87 -0.42 11.57
C TYR A 101 -6.58 0.45 10.35
N ILE A 102 -5.61 0.03 9.54
CA ILE A 102 -5.29 0.67 8.27
C ILE A 102 -5.36 -0.39 7.17
N TRP A 103 -6.41 -0.34 6.36
CA TRP A 103 -6.67 -1.30 5.28
C TRP A 103 -6.22 -0.73 3.93
N PRO A 104 -5.31 -1.40 3.22
CA PRO A 104 -4.94 -1.03 1.86
C PRO A 104 -5.85 -1.69 0.81
N TYR A 105 -6.09 -0.96 -0.28
CA TYR A 105 -6.92 -1.38 -1.41
C TYR A 105 -6.23 -1.03 -2.72
N TYR A 106 -6.51 -1.80 -3.77
CA TYR A 106 -6.12 -1.47 -5.14
C TYR A 106 -7.31 -1.54 -6.10
N SER A 107 -7.20 -0.88 -7.24
CA SER A 107 -8.15 -1.04 -8.36
C SER A 107 -7.39 -1.29 -9.65
N THR A 108 -8.04 -1.97 -10.58
CA THR A 108 -7.57 -2.14 -11.98
C THR A 108 -8.51 -1.48 -13.00
N THR A 109 -9.57 -0.84 -12.51
CA THR A 109 -10.65 -0.26 -13.34
C THR A 109 -10.83 1.23 -13.09
N ILE A 110 -10.53 1.71 -11.88
CA ILE A 110 -10.52 3.15 -11.60
C ILE A 110 -9.36 3.77 -12.35
N SER A 111 -9.66 4.71 -13.24
CA SER A 111 -8.64 5.58 -13.79
C SER A 111 -8.18 6.53 -12.68
N MET A 112 -6.91 6.45 -12.26
CA MET A 112 -6.33 7.49 -11.42
C MET A 112 -6.42 8.82 -12.19
N GLN A 113 -7.30 9.72 -11.74
CA GLN A 113 -7.17 11.13 -12.09
C GLN A 113 -5.81 11.59 -11.59
N GLN A 114 -5.03 12.27 -12.43
CA GLN A 114 -3.88 13.02 -11.95
C GLN A 114 -4.38 13.88 -10.79
N LYS A 115 -3.89 13.64 -9.57
CA LYS A 115 -4.01 14.65 -8.53
C LYS A 115 -3.17 15.81 -9.03
N GLU A 116 -3.81 16.81 -9.62
CA GLU A 116 -3.27 18.17 -9.55
C GLU A 116 -3.16 18.45 -8.05
N GLU A 117 -1.94 18.35 -7.51
CA GLU A 117 -1.68 18.85 -6.17
C GLU A 117 -2.08 20.33 -6.20
N ALA A 118 -3.16 20.68 -5.50
CA ALA A 118 -3.55 22.07 -5.29
C ALA A 118 -2.43 22.71 -4.47
N ILE A 119 -1.44 23.31 -5.15
CA ILE A 119 -0.47 24.20 -4.56
C ILE A 119 -1.24 25.44 -4.12
N LEU A 120 -1.73 25.42 -2.89
CA LEU A 120 -2.11 26.64 -2.18
C LEU A 120 -0.82 27.40 -1.86
N ALA A 121 -0.31 28.15 -2.84
CA ALA A 121 0.60 29.23 -2.57
C ALA A 121 -0.18 30.25 -1.73
N LYS A 122 0.18 30.37 -0.45
CA LYS A 122 -0.28 31.51 0.36
C LYS A 122 0.34 32.78 -0.22
N ALA A 123 -0.52 33.75 -0.55
CA ALA A 123 -0.12 35.13 -0.76
C ALA A 123 0.42 35.75 0.53
#